data_AF-A0A975W0T1-F1
#
_entry.id   AF-A0A975W0T1-F1
#
_cell.length_a   1.000
_cell.length_b   1.000
_cell.length_c   1.000
_cell.angle_alpha   90.00
_cell.angle_beta   90.00
_cell.angle_gamma   90.00
#
_symmetry.space_group_name_H-M   'P 1'
#
loop_
_entity.id
_entity.type
_entity.pdbx_description
1 polymer ?
#
loop_
_entity_poly.entity_id
_entity_poly.type
_entity_poly.pdbx_seq_one_letter_code
_entity_poly.pdbx_strand_id
1 'polypeptide(L)'
;MVRASDLPYADFFRHDLRANRPVVIDNAVTAWPALQKWTPHYFKQHFGQHQVQVSYTKRMVFADFADAVPASSEQRPGPCL
;
A
#
# COMPACT_ATOMS: atom_id res chain seq x y z
N MET A 1 10.68 4.78 17.03
CA MET A 1 9.54 3.93 16.64
C MET A 1 9.93 2.49 16.93
N VAL A 2 9.11 1.74 17.64
CA VAL A 2 9.42 0.34 18.01
C VAL A 2 9.14 -0.57 16.81
N ARG A 3 10.04 -1.52 16.56
CA ARG A 3 9.86 -2.61 15.60
C ARG A 3 9.89 -3.94 16.34
N ALA A 4 8.99 -4.85 16.00
CA ALA A 4 8.93 -6.18 16.60
C ALA A 4 8.68 -7.25 15.53
N SER A 5 9.50 -8.30 15.53
CA SER A 5 9.41 -9.41 14.56
C SER A 5 8.61 -10.59 15.07
N ASP A 6 8.58 -10.78 16.40
CA ASP A 6 7.76 -11.75 17.12
C ASP A 6 7.07 -11.02 18.26
N LEU A 7 5.83 -10.58 18.02
CA LEU A 7 5.06 -9.79 18.98
C LEU A 7 3.85 -10.62 19.44
N PRO A 8 3.90 -11.25 20.63
CA PRO A 8 2.75 -11.92 21.20
C PRO A 8 1.58 -10.95 21.30
N TYR A 9 0.39 -11.41 20.96
CA TYR A 9 -0.80 -10.56 20.93
C TYR A 9 -1.06 -9.86 22.28
N ALA A 10 -0.80 -10.53 23.41
CA ALA A 10 -0.97 -9.95 24.73
C ALA A 10 -0.06 -8.73 24.96
N ASP A 11 1.16 -8.78 24.47
CA ASP A 11 2.13 -7.69 24.62
C ASP A 11 1.78 -6.54 23.67
N PHE A 12 1.46 -6.85 22.41
CA PHE A 12 0.90 -5.87 21.47
C PHE A 12 -0.31 -5.14 22.06
N PHE A 13 -1.26 -5.89 22.62
CA PHE A 13 -2.49 -5.32 23.17
C PHE A 13 -2.20 -4.38 24.34
N ARG A 14 -1.37 -4.81 25.29
CA ARG A 14 -1.09 -4.05 26.52
C ARG A 14 -0.22 -2.82 26.26
N HIS A 15 0.83 -2.99 25.45
CA HIS A 15 1.88 -1.99 25.32
C HIS A 15 1.68 -1.03 24.14
N ASP A 16 1.07 -1.50 23.05
CA ASP A 16 0.91 -0.72 21.81
C ASP A 16 -0.55 -0.29 21.61
N LEU A 17 -1.47 -1.25 21.47
CA LEU A 17 -2.86 -0.96 21.11
C LEU A 17 -3.58 -0.15 22.19
N ARG A 18 -3.59 -0.61 23.44
CA ARG A 18 -4.28 0.08 24.55
C ARG A 18 -3.71 1.47 24.82
N ALA A 19 -2.41 1.65 24.58
CA ALA A 19 -1.72 2.92 24.79
C ALA A 19 -1.76 3.84 23.57
N ASN A 20 -2.39 3.43 22.46
CA ASN A 20 -2.37 4.11 21.16
C ASN A 20 -0.93 4.45 20.71
N ARG A 21 0.01 3.54 20.98
CA ARG A 21 1.41 3.71 20.58
C ARG A 21 1.65 3.08 19.20
N PRO A 22 2.23 3.82 18.24
CA PRO A 22 2.56 3.26 16.93
C PRO A 22 3.69 2.22 17.03
N VAL A 23 3.49 1.08 16.38
CA VAL A 23 4.45 -0.02 16.29
C VAL A 23 4.52 -0.56 14.86
N VAL A 24 5.71 -0.96 14.42
CA VAL A 24 5.88 -1.73 13.17
C VAL A 24 6.02 -3.20 13.53
N ILE A 25 5.16 -4.04 12.96
CA ILE A 25 5.25 -5.50 13.10
C ILE A 25 5.96 -6.03 11.86
N ASP A 26 7.20 -6.46 12.02
CA ASP A 26 7.95 -7.10 10.95
C ASP A 26 7.43 -8.52 10.70
N ASN A 27 7.66 -9.05 9.51
CA ASN A 27 7.33 -10.42 9.11
C ASN A 27 5.85 -10.87 9.13
N ALA A 28 4.93 -10.01 9.57
CA ALA A 28 3.49 -10.33 9.72
C ALA A 28 2.80 -10.79 8.42
N VAL A 29 3.32 -10.38 7.27
CA VAL A 29 2.69 -10.57 5.95
C VAL A 29 3.54 -11.38 4.98
N THR A 30 4.60 -12.04 5.47
CA THR A 30 5.57 -12.78 4.63
C THR A 30 4.94 -13.86 3.76
N ALA A 31 3.84 -14.46 4.22
CA ALA A 31 3.09 -15.47 3.46
C ALA A 31 2.06 -14.89 2.48
N TRP A 32 1.88 -13.56 2.41
CA TRP A 32 0.85 -12.98 1.54
C TRP A 32 1.22 -13.13 0.07
N PRO A 33 0.32 -13.69 -0.77
CA PRO A 33 0.55 -13.77 -2.22
C PRO A 33 0.79 -12.40 -2.87
N ALA A 34 0.30 -11.33 -2.24
CA ALA A 34 0.51 -9.95 -2.66
C ALA A 34 1.99 -9.63 -2.88
N LEU A 35 2.88 -10.14 -2.02
CA LEU A 35 4.32 -9.89 -2.12
C LEU A 35 4.95 -10.45 -3.41
N GLN A 36 4.34 -11.47 -4.02
CA GLN A 36 4.85 -12.11 -5.24
C GLN A 36 4.02 -11.76 -6.48
N LYS A 37 2.71 -11.50 -6.32
CA LYS A 37 1.78 -11.34 -7.44
C LYS A 37 1.58 -9.88 -7.84
N TRP A 38 1.68 -8.94 -6.91
CA TRP A 38 1.30 -7.56 -7.18
C TRP A 38 2.38 -6.85 -8.01
N THR A 39 2.10 -6.75 -9.30
CA THR A 39 2.87 -5.98 -10.27
C THR A 39 1.94 -5.03 -11.01
N PRO A 40 2.43 -3.93 -11.62
CA PRO A 40 1.60 -3.07 -12.47
C PRO A 40 0.85 -3.87 -13.56
N HIS A 41 1.52 -4.86 -14.16
CA HIS A 41 0.89 -5.76 -15.12
C HIS A 41 -0.26 -6.57 -14.52
N TYR A 42 -0.06 -7.19 -13.36
CA TYR A 42 -1.12 -7.93 -12.64
C TYR A 42 -2.33 -7.04 -12.38
N PHE A 43 -2.10 -5.82 -11.88
CA PHE A 43 -3.20 -4.90 -11.61
C PHE A 43 -3.92 -4.45 -12.89
N LYS A 44 -3.20 -4.17 -13.98
CA LYS A 44 -3.81 -3.84 -15.27
C LYS A 44 -4.67 -4.97 -15.81
N GLN A 45 -4.18 -6.21 -15.74
CA GLN A 45 -4.91 -7.39 -16.21
C GLN A 45 -6.20 -7.62 -15.43
N HIS A 46 -6.15 -7.52 -14.11
CA HIS A 46 -7.28 -7.88 -13.25
C HIS A 46 -8.21 -6.71 -12.93
N PHE A 47 -7.69 -5.49 -12.90
CA PHE A 47 -8.39 -4.31 -12.41
C PHE A 47 -8.29 -3.10 -13.34
N GLY A 48 -7.72 -3.23 -14.54
CA GLY A 48 -7.38 -2.09 -15.41
C GLY A 48 -8.54 -1.13 -15.69
N GLN A 49 -9.78 -1.65 -15.81
CA GLN A 49 -10.97 -0.86 -16.10
C GLN A 49 -11.63 -0.23 -14.86
N HIS A 50 -11.14 -0.53 -13.64
CA HIS A 50 -11.71 0.03 -12.42
C HIS A 50 -11.40 1.51 -12.31
N GLN A 51 -12.43 2.32 -12.05
CA GLN A 51 -12.29 3.75 -11.82
C GLN A 51 -11.77 4.01 -10.40
N VAL A 52 -10.57 4.58 -10.29
CA VAL A 52 -9.96 5.00 -9.02
C VAL A 52 -9.97 6.51 -8.89
N GLN A 53 -10.19 6.99 -7.67
CA GLN A 53 -10.06 8.39 -7.33
C GLN A 53 -8.61 8.66 -6.92
N VAL A 54 -7.92 9.51 -7.68
CA VAL A 54 -6.49 9.81 -7.44
C VAL A 54 -6.28 11.17 -6.78
N SER A 55 -7.28 12.06 -6.84
CA SER A 55 -7.33 13.31 -6.07
C SER A 55 -8.77 13.72 -5.78
N TYR A 56 -8.99 14.86 -5.13
CA TYR A 56 -10.33 15.37 -4.82
C TYR A 56 -11.23 15.53 -6.04
N THR A 57 -10.66 15.90 -7.18
CA THR A 57 -11.40 16.21 -8.42
C THR A 57 -11.14 15.23 -9.55
N LYS A 58 -10.13 14.36 -9.42
CA LYS A 58 -9.65 13.51 -10.51
C LYS A 58 -9.95 12.03 -10.26
N ARG A 59 -10.56 11.41 -11.26
CA ARG A 59 -10.73 9.96 -11.37
C ARG A 59 -10.10 9.48 -12.68
N MET A 60 -9.60 8.26 -12.69
CA MET A 60 -9.06 7.60 -13.89
C MET A 60 -9.23 6.09 -13.79
N VAL A 61 -9.13 5.39 -14.92
CA VAL A 61 -9.08 3.93 -14.89
C VAL A 61 -7.75 3.47 -14.29
N PHE A 62 -7.76 2.34 -13.59
CA PHE A 62 -6.59 1.82 -12.89
C PHE A 62 -5.42 1.59 -13.85
N ALA A 63 -5.70 1.23 -15.11
CA ALA A 63 -4.65 1.01 -16.10
C ALA A 63 -3.80 2.26 -16.33
N ASP A 64 -4.44 3.41 -16.55
CA ASP A 64 -3.75 4.69 -16.74
C ASP A 64 -2.97 5.09 -15.48
N PHE A 65 -3.56 4.84 -14.30
CA PHE A 65 -2.88 5.08 -13.02
C PHE A 65 -1.61 4.22 -12.89
N ALA A 66 -1.71 2.92 -13.18
CA ALA A 66 -0.61 1.98 -13.09
C ALA A 66 0.54 2.31 -14.05
N ASP A 67 0.25 2.92 -15.20
CA ASP A 67 1.26 3.40 -16.15
C ASP A 67 1.86 4.76 -15.76
N ALA A 68 1.07 5.64 -15.14
CA ALA A 68 1.52 6.97 -14.74
C ALA A 68 2.46 6.97 -13.53
N VAL A 69 2.28 6.06 -12.56
CA VAL A 69 3.10 6.02 -11.34
C VAL A 69 4.59 5.80 -11.62
N PRO A 70 5.02 4.77 -12.40
CA PRO A 70 6.43 4.58 -12.72
C PRO A 70 7.03 5.70 -13.59
N ALA A 71 6.20 6.40 -14.37
CA ALA A 71 6.63 7.49 -15.23
C ALA A 71 6.77 8.84 -14.49
N SER A 72 6.46 8.87 -13.19
CA SER A 72 6.46 10.09 -12.38
C SER A 72 7.88 10.55 -12.06
N SER A 73 8.12 11.85 -12.15
CA SER A 73 9.37 12.51 -11.76
C SER A 73 9.09 13.86 -11.12
N GLU A 74 10.11 14.55 -10.62
CA GLU A 74 9.94 15.93 -10.10
C GLU A 74 9.37 16.89 -11.16
N GLN A 75 9.76 16.74 -12.44
CA GLN A 75 9.25 17.57 -13.54
C GLN A 75 7.89 17.09 -14.08
N ARG A 76 7.47 15.87 -13.74
CA ARG A 76 6.22 15.24 -14.15
C ARG A 76 5.60 14.56 -12.94
N PRO A 77 5.01 15.33 -12.02
CA PRO A 77 4.58 14.75 -10.77
C PRO A 77 3.44 13.76 -10.99
N GLY A 78 3.38 12.77 -10.10
CA GLY A 78 2.46 11.66 -10.25
C GLY A 78 0.99 12.04 -10.16
N PRO A 79 0.11 11.12 -10.52
CA PRO A 79 -1.33 11.37 -10.61
C PRO A 79 -2.02 11.65 -9.25
N CYS A 80 -1.35 11.40 -8.13
CA CYS A 80 -1.87 11.54 -6.76
C CYS A 80 -1.61 12.92 -6.11
N LEU A 81 -1.67 13.99 -6.88
CA LEU A 81 -1.55 15.37 -6.38
C LEU A 81 -2.91 16.05 -6.20
#